data_AF-A0A804M0U2-F1
#
_entry.id   AF-A0A804M0U2-F1
#
_cell.length_a   1.000
_cell.length_b   1.000
_cell.length_c   1.000
_cell.angle_alpha   90.00
_cell.angle_beta   90.00
_cell.angle_gamma   90.00
#
_symmetry.space_group_name_H-M   'P 1'
#
loop_
_entity.id
_entity.type
_entity.pdbx_description
1 polymer ?
#
loop_
_entity_poly.entity_id
_entity_poly.type
_entity_poly.pdbx_seq_one_letter_code
_entity_poly.pdbx_strand_id
1 'polypeptide(L)'
;MPKAGGGAADEEEFRAEVEERLINEEYKIWKKNTPFLYDLVITHALEWPSLTVQWLPDRTEPPGKDHSVQKMILGTHTSDNEPNYLMLAQVQLPLDDAEADARHYDDDHADIGGFGAASGKVQIVQQINHDGEVNRARYMPQNSFIIATKTVSAEVYVFDYSKHPSKPPLDGACNPDLRLKGHNSEGYGLSWSIFKEGHLLSGSDDAQICLWDIKANSRNKSLDALQIFKMLLGT
;
A
#
# COMPACT_ATOMS: atom_id res chain seq x y z
N MET A 1 -40.63 24.06 -24.03
CA MET A 1 -40.19 24.11 -22.62
C MET A 1 -38.83 23.44 -22.55
N PRO A 2 -37.74 24.13 -22.18
CA PRO A 2 -36.46 23.47 -21.97
C PRO A 2 -36.47 22.77 -20.60
N LYS A 3 -35.88 21.57 -20.54
CA LYS A 3 -35.75 20.76 -19.33
C LYS A 3 -34.80 21.44 -18.34
N ALA A 4 -35.31 21.74 -17.14
CA ALA A 4 -34.49 22.07 -15.98
C ALA A 4 -33.76 20.79 -15.53
N GLY A 5 -32.49 20.66 -15.88
CA GLY A 5 -31.65 19.52 -15.51
C GLY A 5 -30.18 19.85 -15.24
N GLY A 6 -29.78 21.12 -15.28
CA GLY A 6 -28.38 21.56 -15.10
C GLY A 6 -28.00 21.97 -13.67
N GLY A 7 -28.94 22.47 -12.86
CA GLY A 7 -28.59 23.15 -11.60
C GLY A 7 -27.94 22.29 -10.50
N ALA A 8 -28.22 20.98 -10.45
CA ALA A 8 -27.66 20.12 -9.39
C ALA A 8 -26.19 19.73 -9.66
N ALA A 9 -25.81 19.55 -10.93
CA ALA A 9 -24.44 19.26 -11.31
C ALA A 9 -23.57 20.51 -11.15
N ASP A 10 -24.08 21.67 -11.58
CA ASP A 10 -23.40 22.96 -11.42
C ASP A 10 -23.17 23.32 -9.93
N GLU A 11 -24.13 22.98 -9.04
CA GLU A 11 -23.97 23.16 -7.59
C GLU A 11 -22.95 22.20 -6.97
N GLU A 12 -22.84 20.96 -7.46
CA GLU A 12 -21.87 19.98 -6.98
C GLU A 12 -20.45 20.33 -7.42
N GLU A 13 -20.28 20.77 -8.67
CA GLU A 13 -19.03 21.30 -9.21
C GLU A 13 -18.56 22.53 -8.41
N PHE A 14 -19.46 23.49 -8.16
CA PHE A 14 -19.13 24.66 -7.34
C PHE A 14 -18.69 24.29 -5.91
N ARG A 15 -19.34 23.29 -5.28
CA ARG A 15 -18.92 22.81 -3.96
C ARG A 15 -17.52 22.18 -3.99
N ALA A 16 -17.23 21.37 -5.01
CA ALA A 16 -15.93 20.74 -5.18
C ALA A 16 -14.82 21.78 -5.38
N GLU A 17 -15.06 22.82 -6.19
CA GLU A 17 -14.10 23.92 -6.40
C GLU A 17 -13.81 24.69 -5.10
N VAL A 18 -14.84 24.96 -4.29
CA VAL A 18 -14.68 25.65 -3.01
C VAL A 18 -13.89 24.79 -2.03
N GLU A 19 -14.18 23.49 -1.98
CA GLU A 19 -13.45 22.53 -1.14
C GLU A 19 -11.97 22.41 -1.55
N GLU A 20 -11.69 22.29 -2.85
CA GLU A 20 -10.32 22.24 -3.38
C GLU A 20 -9.53 23.50 -3.01
N ARG A 21 -10.16 24.69 -3.11
CA ARG A 21 -9.51 25.94 -2.70
C ARG A 21 -9.17 25.95 -1.22
N LEU A 22 -10.08 25.49 -0.36
CA LEU A 22 -9.86 25.41 1.08
C LEU A 22 -8.71 24.44 1.40
N ILE A 23 -8.71 23.25 0.81
CA ILE A 23 -7.64 22.26 0.96
C ILE A 23 -6.28 22.85 0.57
N ASN A 24 -6.23 23.57 -0.56
CA ASN A 24 -5.00 24.20 -1.05
C ASN A 24 -4.49 25.33 -0.12
N GLU A 25 -5.40 26.11 0.49
CA GLU A 25 -5.03 27.14 1.48
C GLU A 25 -4.50 26.52 2.77
N GLU A 26 -5.20 25.51 3.31
CA GLU A 26 -4.77 24.79 4.51
C GLU A 26 -3.43 24.08 4.31
N TYR A 27 -3.23 23.42 3.16
CA TYR A 27 -1.97 22.78 2.81
C TYR A 27 -0.80 23.78 2.76
N LYS A 28 -0.99 24.98 2.19
CA LYS A 28 0.05 26.02 2.16
C LYS A 28 0.40 26.51 3.56
N ILE A 29 -0.59 26.65 4.45
CA ILE A 29 -0.36 27.03 5.85
C ILE A 29 0.39 25.92 6.58
N TRP A 30 -0.05 24.67 6.43
CA TRP A 30 0.64 23.51 7.00
C TRP A 30 2.10 23.44 6.52
N LYS A 31 2.35 23.54 5.21
CA LYS A 31 3.69 23.48 4.61
C LYS A 31 4.63 24.53 5.22
N LYS A 32 4.17 25.79 5.36
CA LYS A 32 4.94 26.87 6.00
C LYS A 32 5.30 26.58 7.46
N ASN A 33 4.47 25.81 8.16
CA ASN A 33 4.66 25.47 9.56
C ASN A 33 5.45 24.17 9.78
N THR A 34 5.70 23.36 8.72
CA THR A 34 6.38 22.07 8.87
C THR A 34 7.73 22.10 9.61
N PRO A 35 8.62 23.12 9.45
CA PRO A 35 9.88 23.17 10.20
C PRO A 35 9.71 23.29 11.72
N PHE A 36 8.54 23.76 12.18
CA PHE A 36 8.23 23.93 13.60
C PHE A 36 7.46 22.75 14.17
N LEU A 37 6.89 21.90 13.31
CA LEU A 37 5.98 20.82 13.67
C LEU A 37 6.62 19.43 13.62
N TYR A 38 7.64 19.25 12.76
CA TYR A 38 8.21 17.94 12.49
C TYR A 38 9.74 17.99 12.46
N ASP A 39 10.37 16.96 12.99
CA ASP A 39 11.81 16.74 12.84
C ASP A 39 12.16 16.18 11.45
N LEU A 40 11.21 15.51 10.79
CA LEU A 40 11.36 14.93 9.46
C LEU A 40 10.05 14.98 8.68
N VAL A 41 10.11 15.49 7.46
CA VAL A 41 9.04 15.36 6.46
C VAL A 41 9.65 14.84 5.17
N ILE A 42 9.07 13.78 4.61
CA ILE A 42 9.43 13.24 3.31
C ILE A 42 8.16 13.19 2.47
N THR A 43 8.12 13.99 1.39
CA THR A 43 7.05 13.94 0.39
C THR A 43 7.57 13.25 -0.86
N HIS A 44 6.85 12.23 -1.32
CA HIS A 44 7.18 11.51 -2.55
C HIS A 44 5.91 11.26 -3.35
N ALA A 45 5.84 11.80 -4.56
CA ALA A 45 4.77 11.52 -5.50
C ALA A 45 4.97 10.15 -6.15
N LEU A 46 4.06 9.21 -5.88
CA LEU A 46 4.01 7.93 -6.59
C LEU A 46 3.38 8.12 -7.97
N GLU A 47 3.75 7.28 -8.93
CA GLU A 47 3.15 7.26 -10.27
C GLU A 47 1.65 6.93 -10.21
N TRP A 48 1.28 5.96 -9.37
CA TRP A 48 -0.09 5.56 -9.11
C TRP A 48 -0.40 5.58 -7.61
N PRO A 49 -1.65 5.88 -7.22
CA PRO A 49 -2.07 5.80 -5.83
C PRO A 49 -1.87 4.40 -5.24
N SER A 50 -1.63 4.34 -3.93
CA SER A 50 -1.58 3.09 -3.19
C SER A 50 -2.70 3.04 -2.14
N LEU A 51 -3.54 2.00 -2.20
CA LEU A 51 -4.57 1.73 -1.20
C LEU A 51 -4.01 1.07 0.08
N THR A 52 -2.72 0.72 0.06
CA THR A 52 -2.05 0.02 1.16
C THR A 52 -0.67 0.60 1.45
N VAL A 53 -0.29 0.62 2.72
CA VAL A 53 1.07 0.88 3.15
C VAL A 53 1.37 0.04 4.38
N GLN A 54 2.55 -0.58 4.43
CA GLN A 54 3.04 -1.26 5.62
C GLN A 54 4.57 -1.29 5.61
N TRP A 55 5.21 -0.83 6.70
CA TRP A 55 6.65 -1.04 6.89
C TRP A 55 6.97 -2.54 7.03
N LEU A 56 8.04 -2.97 6.38
CA LEU A 56 8.69 -4.24 6.67
C LEU A 56 9.56 -4.09 7.93
N PRO A 57 9.77 -5.17 8.70
CA PRO A 57 10.45 -5.08 10.00
C PRO A 57 11.97 -4.86 9.88
N ASP A 58 12.56 -5.11 8.72
CA ASP A 58 14.01 -5.07 8.55
C ASP A 58 14.53 -3.63 8.44
N ARG A 59 15.53 -3.33 9.25
CA ARG A 59 16.30 -2.07 9.25
C ARG A 59 17.77 -2.37 9.08
N THR A 60 18.41 -1.70 8.13
CA THR A 60 19.85 -1.83 7.87
C THR A 60 20.53 -0.48 7.96
N GLU A 61 21.70 -0.41 8.56
CA GLU A 61 22.51 0.81 8.66
C GLU A 61 23.81 0.59 7.88
N PRO A 62 23.93 1.13 6.66
CA PRO A 62 25.15 0.95 5.87
C PRO A 62 26.36 1.58 6.60
N PRO A 63 27.51 0.88 6.70
CA PRO A 63 28.68 1.40 7.40
C PRO A 63 29.15 2.74 6.84
N GLY A 64 29.35 3.72 7.72
CA GLY A 64 29.82 5.06 7.36
C GLY A 64 28.76 5.93 6.67
N LYS A 65 27.48 5.57 6.78
CA LYS A 65 26.35 6.42 6.36
C LYS A 65 25.59 6.94 7.58
N ASP A 66 24.98 8.09 7.40
CA ASP A 66 24.15 8.87 8.33
C ASP A 66 22.66 8.51 8.26
N HIS A 67 22.32 7.42 7.58
CA HIS A 67 20.94 6.99 7.40
C HIS A 67 20.80 5.47 7.58
N SER A 68 19.62 5.07 8.03
CA SER A 68 19.13 3.72 7.92
C SER A 68 18.37 3.52 6.62
N VAL A 69 18.34 2.27 6.15
CA VAL A 69 17.57 1.82 5.00
C VAL A 69 16.50 0.86 5.51
N GLN A 70 15.25 1.22 5.26
CA GLN A 70 14.06 0.43 5.60
C GLN A 70 13.22 0.21 4.34
N LYS A 71 12.30 -0.76 4.38
CA LYS A 71 11.40 -1.05 3.26
C LYS A 71 9.95 -0.93 3.67
N MET A 72 9.09 -0.59 2.71
CA MET A 72 7.64 -0.61 2.86
C MET A 72 6.98 -1.35 1.70
N ILE A 73 5.84 -1.95 1.99
CA ILE A 73 4.95 -2.58 1.03
C ILE A 73 3.96 -1.52 0.56
N LEU A 74 3.85 -1.38 -0.75
CA LEU A 74 2.86 -0.54 -1.42
C LEU A 74 2.13 -1.38 -2.48
N GLY A 75 1.05 -0.82 -3.01
CA GLY A 75 0.34 -1.38 -4.15
C GLY A 75 0.02 -0.27 -5.14
N THR A 76 -0.43 -0.63 -6.34
CA THR A 76 -1.00 0.32 -7.28
C THR A 76 -2.52 0.22 -7.28
N HIS A 77 -3.15 1.33 -7.62
CA HIS A 77 -4.53 1.45 -8.08
C HIS A 77 -4.49 2.27 -9.37
N THR A 78 -4.44 1.57 -10.49
CA THR A 78 -4.31 2.16 -11.83
C THR A 78 -5.66 2.32 -12.52
N SER A 79 -5.66 2.91 -13.72
CA SER A 79 -6.80 2.78 -14.64
C SER A 79 -6.78 1.41 -15.35
N ASP A 80 -7.93 0.94 -15.85
CA ASP A 80 -8.11 -0.41 -16.43
C ASP A 80 -7.12 -0.80 -17.55
N ASN A 81 -6.45 0.18 -18.17
CA ASN A 81 -5.50 -0.05 -19.27
C ASN A 81 -4.04 -0.18 -18.80
N GLU A 82 -3.75 0.11 -17.53
CA GLU A 82 -2.40 0.10 -16.99
C GLU A 82 -2.22 -1.06 -16.00
N PRO A 83 -1.09 -1.78 -16.04
CA PRO A 83 -0.85 -2.93 -15.18
C PRO A 83 -0.75 -2.55 -13.70
N ASN A 84 -1.23 -3.44 -12.84
CA ASN A 84 -1.10 -3.27 -11.39
C ASN A 84 0.06 -4.08 -10.81
N TYR A 85 0.62 -3.57 -9.72
CA TYR A 85 1.78 -4.15 -9.06
C TYR A 85 1.63 -4.19 -7.53
N LEU A 86 2.08 -5.30 -6.95
CA LEU A 86 2.56 -5.32 -5.57
C LEU A 86 4.00 -4.77 -5.56
N MET A 87 4.28 -3.77 -4.73
CA MET A 87 5.55 -3.05 -4.77
C MET A 87 6.28 -3.08 -3.42
N LEU A 88 7.61 -3.15 -3.48
CA LEU A 88 8.48 -2.82 -2.35
C LEU A 88 9.19 -1.50 -2.63
N ALA A 89 8.98 -0.53 -1.77
CA ALA A 89 9.74 0.71 -1.76
C ALA A 89 10.80 0.66 -0.66
N GLN A 90 11.99 1.17 -0.97
CA GLN A 90 13.05 1.40 -0.02
C GLN A 90 13.07 2.88 0.37
N VAL A 91 13.21 3.16 1.66
CA VAL A 91 13.27 4.51 2.21
C VAL A 91 14.55 4.67 3.00
N GLN A 92 15.26 5.76 2.73
CA GLN A 92 16.40 6.22 3.51
C GLN A 92 15.91 7.19 4.59
N LEU A 93 16.11 6.82 5.85
CA LEU A 93 15.73 7.62 7.00
C LEU A 93 16.99 8.03 7.77
N PRO A 94 17.16 9.32 8.12
CA PRO A 94 18.32 9.76 8.89
C PRO A 94 18.45 9.00 10.22
N LEU A 95 19.68 8.81 10.68
CA LEU A 95 19.95 8.31 12.03
C LEU A 95 19.78 9.43 13.06
N ASP A 96 19.56 9.06 14.32
CA ASP A 96 19.32 10.02 15.41
C ASP A 96 20.53 10.94 15.67
N ASP A 97 21.74 10.48 15.34
CA ASP A 97 23.00 11.22 15.47
C ASP A 97 23.39 11.96 14.18
N ALA A 98 22.58 11.88 13.14
CA ALA A 98 22.80 12.64 11.91
C ALA A 98 22.60 14.14 12.19
N GLU A 99 23.60 14.95 11.85
CA GLU A 99 23.49 16.40 11.99
C GLU A 99 22.42 16.93 11.04
N ALA A 100 21.32 17.45 11.60
CA ALA A 100 20.30 18.14 10.82
C ALA A 100 20.88 19.42 10.23
N ASP A 101 21.23 19.41 8.93
CA ASP A 101 21.54 20.65 8.24
C ASP A 101 20.22 21.40 7.97
N ALA A 102 19.80 22.16 8.97
CA ALA A 102 18.55 22.94 8.98
C ALA A 102 18.47 24.02 7.87
N ARG A 103 19.46 24.08 6.97
CA ARG A 103 19.54 24.99 5.83
C ARG A 103 19.09 24.37 4.50
N HIS A 104 18.89 23.06 4.44
CA HIS A 104 18.36 22.39 3.25
C HIS A 104 16.83 22.30 3.31
N TYR A 105 16.17 23.46 3.42
CA TYR A 105 14.78 23.57 3.03
C TYR A 105 14.79 23.80 1.52
N ASP A 106 14.61 22.74 0.73
CA ASP A 106 14.58 22.85 -0.72
C ASP A 106 13.24 23.47 -1.15
N ASP A 107 13.20 24.80 -1.15
CA ASP A 107 12.06 25.60 -1.63
C ASP A 107 11.98 25.60 -3.17
N ASP A 108 13.05 25.17 -3.86
CA ASP A 108 13.24 25.32 -5.30
C ASP A 108 12.80 24.10 -6.14
N HIS A 109 12.48 22.97 -5.51
CA HIS A 109 11.86 21.82 -6.19
C HIS A 109 10.40 21.64 -5.77
N ALA A 110 9.50 22.25 -6.55
CA ALA A 110 8.05 22.21 -6.35
C ALA A 110 7.44 20.79 -6.18
N ASP A 111 8.16 19.74 -6.62
CA ASP A 111 7.66 18.36 -6.68
C ASP A 111 8.30 17.38 -5.67
N ILE A 112 9.33 17.79 -4.91
CA ILE A 112 10.03 16.90 -3.94
C ILE A 112 10.29 17.68 -2.64
N GLY A 113 9.23 17.93 -1.86
CA GLY A 113 9.35 18.60 -0.56
C GLY A 113 9.79 17.64 0.54
N GLY A 114 11.01 17.78 1.04
CA GLY A 114 11.47 17.11 2.25
C GLY A 114 12.46 17.96 3.04
N PHE A 115 12.42 17.85 4.37
CA PHE A 115 13.36 18.50 5.29
C PHE A 115 13.81 17.49 6.34
N GLY A 116 15.14 17.39 6.56
CA GLY A 116 15.78 16.43 7.45
C GLY A 116 17.24 16.14 7.06
N ALA A 117 18.03 15.56 7.97
CA ALA A 117 19.49 15.36 7.85
C ALA A 117 19.94 14.45 6.68
N ALA A 118 19.03 13.68 6.08
CA ALA A 118 19.28 12.85 4.91
C ALA A 118 18.25 13.16 3.83
N SER A 119 18.62 13.03 2.54
CA SER A 119 17.79 13.33 1.36
C SER A 119 16.44 12.60 1.24
N GLY A 120 16.00 11.87 2.28
CA GLY A 120 14.65 11.31 2.37
C GLY A 120 14.27 10.41 1.20
N LYS A 121 15.25 9.73 0.60
CA LYS A 121 15.07 9.09 -0.69
C LYS A 121 14.13 7.89 -0.59
N VAL A 122 13.02 7.96 -1.31
CA VAL A 122 12.09 6.86 -1.56
C VAL A 122 12.36 6.30 -2.95
N GLN A 123 12.52 4.98 -3.07
CA GLN A 123 12.76 4.31 -4.35
C GLN A 123 12.00 2.99 -4.41
N ILE A 124 11.24 2.76 -5.48
CA ILE A 124 10.66 1.44 -5.78
C ILE A 124 11.80 0.50 -6.18
N VAL A 125 12.01 -0.56 -5.41
CA VAL A 125 13.10 -1.54 -5.60
C VAL A 125 12.62 -2.87 -6.15
N GLN A 126 11.32 -3.16 -6.06
CA GLN A 126 10.71 -4.34 -6.64
C GLN A 126 9.25 -4.08 -7.01
N GLN A 127 8.83 -4.61 -8.17
CA GLN A 127 7.43 -4.65 -8.59
C GLN A 127 7.09 -6.08 -9.05
N ILE A 128 5.96 -6.59 -8.60
CA ILE A 128 5.43 -7.92 -8.92
C ILE A 128 4.06 -7.73 -9.58
N ASN A 129 3.86 -8.31 -10.77
CA ASN A 129 2.58 -8.25 -11.48
C ASN A 129 1.43 -8.72 -10.57
N HIS A 130 0.34 -7.95 -10.55
CA HIS A 130 -0.84 -8.22 -9.76
C HIS A 130 -2.10 -8.10 -10.64
N ASP A 131 -3.04 -9.04 -10.50
CA ASP A 131 -4.32 -8.98 -11.22
C ASP A 131 -5.24 -7.97 -10.52
N GLY A 132 -5.47 -6.82 -11.15
CA GLY A 132 -6.21 -5.69 -10.56
C GLY A 132 -5.44 -4.98 -9.45
N GLU A 133 -6.04 -3.94 -8.88
CA GLU A 133 -5.43 -3.15 -7.80
C GLU A 133 -5.21 -3.96 -6.50
N VAL A 134 -4.29 -3.46 -5.69
CA VAL A 134 -3.93 -4.07 -4.41
C VAL A 134 -4.70 -3.37 -3.28
N ASN A 135 -5.91 -3.88 -2.99
CA ASN A 135 -6.79 -3.35 -1.95
C ASN A 135 -6.15 -3.31 -0.56
N ARG A 136 -5.36 -4.34 -0.21
CA ARG A 136 -4.55 -4.40 1.02
C ARG A 136 -3.41 -5.39 0.87
N ALA A 137 -2.21 -5.06 1.34
CA ALA A 137 -1.08 -5.98 1.37
C ALA A 137 -0.47 -6.09 2.78
N ARG A 138 -0.26 -7.29 3.30
CA ARG A 138 0.31 -7.50 4.64
C ARG A 138 1.37 -8.61 4.66
N TYR A 139 2.52 -8.36 5.28
CA TYR A 139 3.54 -9.40 5.49
C TYR A 139 3.18 -10.34 6.65
N MET A 140 3.64 -11.59 6.57
CA MET A 140 3.52 -12.58 7.64
C MET A 140 4.56 -12.31 8.73
N PRO A 141 4.18 -12.07 9.99
CA PRO A 141 5.10 -11.68 11.07
C PRO A 141 6.29 -12.63 11.28
N GLN A 142 6.08 -13.93 11.08
CA GLN A 142 7.11 -14.96 11.29
C GLN A 142 8.06 -15.10 10.09
N ASN A 143 7.69 -14.60 8.92
CA ASN A 143 8.54 -14.56 7.73
C ASN A 143 8.11 -13.38 6.83
N SER A 144 8.86 -12.27 6.92
CA SER A 144 8.55 -11.03 6.23
C SER A 144 8.61 -11.13 4.70
N PHE A 145 9.24 -12.19 4.14
CA PHE A 145 9.22 -12.47 2.70
C PHE A 145 7.83 -12.80 2.15
N ILE A 146 6.94 -13.31 3.00
CA ILE A 146 5.60 -13.72 2.62
C ILE A 146 4.63 -12.54 2.77
N ILE A 147 3.98 -12.14 1.69
CA ILE A 147 3.00 -11.05 1.66
C ILE A 147 1.67 -11.62 1.13
N ALA A 148 0.59 -11.43 1.88
CA ALA A 148 -0.76 -11.65 1.36
C ALA A 148 -1.34 -10.35 0.82
N THR A 149 -2.14 -10.45 -0.24
CA THR A 149 -2.86 -9.31 -0.83
C THR A 149 -4.36 -9.60 -0.99
N LYS A 150 -5.18 -8.61 -0.66
CA LYS A 150 -6.55 -8.52 -1.14
C LYS A 150 -6.56 -8.00 -2.57
N THR A 151 -7.35 -8.65 -3.39
CA THR A 151 -7.53 -8.35 -4.81
C THR A 151 -8.92 -7.75 -5.05
N VAL A 152 -9.19 -7.35 -6.28
CA VAL A 152 -10.54 -6.99 -6.80
C VAL A 152 -11.47 -8.18 -6.99
N SER A 153 -10.95 -9.40 -6.75
CA SER A 153 -11.70 -10.64 -6.90
C SER A 153 -11.98 -11.27 -5.54
N ALA A 154 -12.69 -12.41 -5.57
CA ALA A 154 -12.91 -13.25 -4.40
C ALA A 154 -11.63 -13.90 -3.84
N GLU A 155 -10.57 -14.02 -4.64
CA GLU A 155 -9.33 -14.67 -4.21
C GLU A 155 -8.44 -13.72 -3.40
N VAL A 156 -7.72 -14.29 -2.42
CA VAL A 156 -6.60 -13.64 -1.74
C VAL A 156 -5.32 -14.24 -2.29
N TYR A 157 -4.36 -13.41 -2.68
CA TYR A 157 -3.08 -13.89 -3.17
C TYR A 157 -2.04 -13.92 -2.05
N VAL A 158 -1.09 -14.84 -2.17
CA VAL A 158 0.12 -14.88 -1.33
C VAL A 158 1.33 -14.92 -2.25
N PHE A 159 2.27 -14.03 -1.99
CA PHE A 159 3.54 -13.91 -2.69
C PHE A 159 4.68 -14.14 -1.72
N ASP A 160 5.69 -14.90 -2.11
CA ASP A 160 7.02 -14.88 -1.51
C ASP A 160 7.89 -13.97 -2.37
N TYR A 161 8.03 -12.69 -2.00
CA TYR A 161 8.65 -11.71 -2.89
C TYR A 161 10.12 -12.05 -3.23
N SER A 162 10.78 -12.91 -2.45
CA SER A 162 12.15 -13.38 -2.73
C SER A 162 12.24 -14.32 -3.95
N LYS A 163 11.10 -14.92 -4.35
CA LYS A 163 10.98 -15.81 -5.51
C LYS A 163 10.60 -15.09 -6.81
N HIS A 164 10.31 -13.79 -6.72
CA HIS A 164 9.95 -12.96 -7.86
C HIS A 164 11.14 -12.07 -8.27
N PRO A 165 11.30 -11.77 -9.57
CA PRO A 165 12.32 -10.82 -10.02
C PRO A 165 12.05 -9.42 -9.46
N SER A 166 13.08 -8.56 -9.41
CA SER A 166 12.92 -7.16 -9.01
C SER A 166 12.11 -6.35 -10.03
N LYS A 167 12.26 -6.67 -11.31
CA LYS A 167 11.46 -6.10 -12.39
C LYS A 167 10.42 -7.11 -12.86
N PRO A 168 9.16 -6.68 -13.07
CA PRO A 168 8.09 -7.58 -13.44
C PRO A 168 8.33 -8.16 -14.84
N PRO A 169 7.93 -9.42 -15.09
CA PRO A 169 7.92 -9.99 -16.44
C PRO A 169 7.04 -9.19 -17.40
N LEU A 170 7.51 -9.03 -18.64
CA LEU A 170 6.82 -8.26 -19.69
C LEU A 170 5.54 -8.92 -20.23
N ASP A 171 5.32 -10.19 -19.91
CA ASP A 171 4.08 -10.89 -20.27
C ASP A 171 2.87 -10.42 -19.45
N GLY A 172 3.08 -9.61 -18.42
CA GLY A 172 2.04 -9.09 -17.53
C GLY A 172 1.41 -10.16 -16.63
N ALA A 173 1.91 -11.39 -16.65
CA ALA A 173 1.25 -12.49 -15.96
C ALA A 173 1.44 -12.38 -14.43
N CYS A 174 0.32 -12.31 -13.71
CA CYS A 174 0.29 -12.40 -12.26
C CYS A 174 0.43 -13.87 -11.80
N ASN A 175 1.51 -14.18 -11.10
CA ASN A 175 1.87 -15.53 -10.71
C ASN A 175 1.99 -15.70 -9.19
N PRO A 176 0.91 -15.56 -8.41
CA PRO A 176 0.98 -15.72 -6.97
C PRO A 176 1.48 -17.12 -6.58
N ASP A 177 2.18 -17.19 -5.46
CA ASP A 177 2.68 -18.45 -4.90
C ASP A 177 1.54 -19.30 -4.35
N LEU A 178 0.50 -18.66 -3.79
CA LEU A 178 -0.78 -19.29 -3.46
C LEU A 178 -1.97 -18.39 -3.81
N ARG A 179 -3.06 -19.01 -4.25
CA ARG A 179 -4.41 -18.45 -4.41
C ARG A 179 -5.31 -19.03 -3.33
N LEU A 180 -5.74 -18.18 -2.41
CA LEU A 180 -6.61 -18.58 -1.30
C LEU A 180 -8.07 -18.33 -1.68
N LYS A 181 -8.88 -19.38 -1.59
CA LYS A 181 -10.29 -19.41 -2.00
C LYS A 181 -11.19 -19.51 -0.77
N GLY A 182 -12.39 -18.94 -0.86
CA GLY A 182 -13.41 -19.03 0.19
C GLY A 182 -14.43 -17.89 0.14
N HIS A 183 -14.01 -16.69 -0.25
CA HIS A 183 -14.90 -15.56 -0.46
C HIS A 183 -15.65 -15.65 -1.80
N ASN A 184 -16.62 -14.76 -1.97
CA ASN A 184 -17.43 -14.61 -3.19
C ASN A 184 -17.36 -13.19 -3.79
N SER A 185 -16.69 -12.26 -3.10
CA SER A 185 -16.44 -10.90 -3.58
C SER A 185 -15.11 -10.38 -3.04
N GLU A 186 -14.73 -9.19 -3.48
CA GLU A 186 -13.54 -8.50 -2.97
C GLU A 186 -13.68 -8.05 -1.50
N GLY A 187 -12.69 -7.32 -1.02
CA GLY A 187 -12.78 -6.60 0.25
C GLY A 187 -11.42 -6.18 0.76
N TYR A 188 -11.39 -5.64 1.98
CA TYR A 188 -10.19 -4.98 2.51
C TYR A 188 -9.64 -5.64 3.78
N GLY A 189 -10.41 -6.46 4.48
CA GLY A 189 -9.96 -7.09 5.72
C GLY A 189 -8.84 -8.10 5.47
N LEU A 190 -7.68 -7.96 6.12
CA LEU A 190 -6.55 -8.87 5.98
C LEU A 190 -5.66 -8.81 7.23
N SER A 191 -5.41 -9.95 7.88
CA SER A 191 -4.61 -10.01 9.10
C SER A 191 -3.94 -11.37 9.29
N TRP A 192 -2.61 -11.37 9.41
CA TRP A 192 -1.85 -12.54 9.80
C TRP A 192 -1.89 -12.74 11.31
N SER A 193 -1.91 -14.00 11.75
CA SER A 193 -1.71 -14.32 13.16
C SER A 193 -0.26 -14.05 13.57
N ILE A 194 -0.08 -13.31 14.66
CA ILE A 194 1.24 -13.19 15.31
C ILE A 194 1.61 -14.44 16.13
N PHE A 195 0.61 -15.28 16.47
CA PHE A 195 0.79 -16.42 17.37
C PHE A 195 0.98 -17.74 16.63
N LYS A 196 0.39 -17.90 15.45
CA LYS A 196 0.47 -19.12 14.65
C LYS A 196 0.93 -18.79 13.24
N GLU A 197 2.15 -19.23 12.92
CA GLU A 197 2.73 -19.07 11.60
C GLU A 197 1.80 -19.62 10.51
N GLY A 198 1.64 -18.86 9.43
CA GLY A 198 0.86 -19.25 8.27
C GLY A 198 -0.66 -19.10 8.42
N HIS A 199 -1.17 -18.75 9.61
CA HIS A 199 -2.58 -18.44 9.78
C HIS A 199 -2.91 -17.03 9.30
N LEU A 200 -3.85 -16.93 8.37
CA LEU A 200 -4.32 -15.68 7.78
C LEU A 200 -5.84 -15.58 7.88
N LEU A 201 -6.34 -14.42 8.32
CA LEU A 201 -7.74 -14.05 8.23
C LEU A 201 -7.94 -13.00 7.14
N SER A 202 -9.06 -13.11 6.41
CA SER A 202 -9.58 -11.99 5.62
C SER A 202 -11.07 -11.79 5.79
N GLY A 203 -11.49 -10.54 5.66
CA GLY A 203 -12.89 -10.13 5.59
C GLY A 203 -13.21 -9.57 4.22
N SER A 204 -14.44 -9.77 3.76
CA SER A 204 -14.92 -9.44 2.42
C SER A 204 -16.32 -8.85 2.47
N ASP A 205 -16.72 -8.20 1.38
CA ASP A 205 -18.04 -7.61 1.18
C ASP A 205 -19.15 -8.65 1.12
N ASP A 206 -18.80 -9.94 0.98
CA ASP A 206 -19.72 -11.07 1.06
C ASP A 206 -20.22 -11.37 2.50
N ALA A 207 -19.86 -10.52 3.46
CA ALA A 207 -20.16 -10.62 4.88
C ALA A 207 -19.61 -11.91 5.54
N GLN A 208 -18.52 -12.46 4.99
CA GLN A 208 -17.82 -13.62 5.54
C GLN A 208 -16.42 -13.22 6.04
N ILE A 209 -15.94 -13.99 7.01
CA ILE A 209 -14.53 -13.99 7.41
C ILE A 209 -14.00 -15.38 7.08
N CYS A 210 -12.91 -15.44 6.32
CA CYS A 210 -12.24 -16.69 5.98
C CYS A 210 -10.92 -16.80 6.74
N LEU A 211 -10.61 -18.01 7.21
CA LEU A 211 -9.35 -18.40 7.83
C LEU A 211 -8.64 -19.42 6.94
N TRP A 212 -7.35 -19.23 6.69
CA TRP A 212 -6.48 -20.21 6.03
C TRP A 212 -5.27 -20.53 6.90
N ASP A 213 -4.72 -21.73 6.68
CA ASP A 213 -3.37 -22.12 7.09
C ASP A 213 -2.54 -22.32 5.82
N ILE A 214 -1.71 -21.35 5.45
CA ILE A 214 -0.95 -21.41 4.18
C ILE A 214 0.11 -22.51 4.15
N LYS A 215 0.40 -23.15 5.30
CA LYS A 215 1.33 -24.29 5.39
C LYS A 215 0.62 -25.62 5.15
N ALA A 216 -0.70 -25.63 5.02
CA ALA A 216 -1.45 -26.82 4.62
C ALA A 216 -1.13 -27.22 3.18
N ASN A 217 -1.40 -28.49 2.84
CA ASN A 217 -1.16 -29.02 1.50
C ASN A 217 -2.01 -28.29 0.46
N SER A 218 -1.38 -27.48 -0.38
CA SER A 218 -2.04 -26.84 -1.51
C SER A 218 -2.10 -27.78 -2.72
N ARG A 219 -3.11 -27.58 -3.58
CA ARG A 219 -3.23 -28.27 -4.88
C ARG A 219 -3.19 -27.21 -5.98
N ASN A 220 -2.27 -27.34 -6.92
CA ASN A 220 -2.10 -26.37 -8.02
C ASN A 220 -2.02 -24.91 -7.53
N LYS A 221 -1.17 -24.66 -6.51
CA LYS A 221 -1.03 -23.35 -5.86
C LYS A 221 -2.36 -22.75 -5.35
N SER A 222 -3.38 -23.57 -5.11
CA SER A 222 -4.67 -23.13 -4.58
C SER A 222 -4.94 -23.75 -3.22
N LEU A 223 -5.58 -23.00 -2.33
CA LEU A 223 -5.96 -23.45 -0.99
C LEU A 223 -7.35 -22.94 -0.62
N ASP A 224 -8.25 -23.85 -0.26
CA ASP A 224 -9.58 -23.49 0.26
C ASP A 224 -9.49 -23.05 1.73
N ALA A 225 -10.44 -22.22 2.16
CA ALA A 225 -10.52 -21.76 3.54
C ALA A 225 -10.61 -22.94 4.51
N LEU A 226 -9.76 -22.91 5.54
CA LEU A 226 -9.80 -23.84 6.67
C LEU A 226 -11.12 -23.68 7.43
N GLN A 227 -11.58 -22.43 7.58
CA GLN A 227 -12.84 -22.11 8.21
C GLN A 227 -13.45 -20.85 7.61
N ILE A 228 -14.76 -20.85 7.43
CA ILE A 228 -15.54 -19.70 6.98
C ILE A 228 -16.53 -19.35 8.10
N PHE A 229 -16.41 -18.13 8.63
CA PHE A 229 -17.33 -17.57 9.60
C PHE A 229 -18.34 -16.70 8.86
N LYS A 230 -19.63 -17.02 9.04
CA LYS A 230 -20.74 -16.26 8.47
C LYS A 230 -21.50 -15.59 9.60
N MET A 231 -21.86 -14.32 9.44
CA MET A 231 -22.88 -13.74 10.30
C MET A 231 -24.23 -14.36 9.95
N LEU A 232 -24.80 -15.13 10.86
CA LEU A 232 -26.22 -15.48 10.81
C LEU A 232 -26.98 -14.21 11.20
N LEU A 233 -27.44 -13.44 10.20
CA LEU A 233 -28.55 -12.53 10.42
C LEU A 233 -29.75 -13.42 10.72
N GLY A 234 -30.12 -13.52 12.00
CA GLY A 234 -31.27 -14.29 12.44
C GLY A 234 -32.52 -13.82 11.68
N THR A 235 -33.17 -14.77 11.02
CA THR A 235 -34.53 -14.61 10.47
C THR A 235 -35.55 -14.77 11.57
#